data_AF-A0A6L4Z4F2-F1
#
_entry.id   AF-A0A6L4Z4F2-F1
#
_cell.length_a   1.000
_cell.length_b   1.000
_cell.length_c   1.000
_cell.angle_alpha   90.00
_cell.angle_beta   90.00
_cell.angle_gamma   90.00
#
_symmetry.space_group_name_H-M   'P 1'
#
loop_
_entity.id
_entity.type
_entity.pdbx_description
1 polymer ?
#
loop_
_entity_poly.entity_id
_entity_poly.type
_entity_poly.pdbx_seq_one_letter_code
_entity_poly.pdbx_strand_id
1 'polypeptide(L)'
;LFVMSIATVLAVAPSQQKEAYPDGIPRITIEELKAKMDKKEGVIVVDVRGHAGTLIKGAVLIPVAEIEKNLNKLPKDKLIVTVCA
;
A
#
# COMPACT_ATOMS: atom_id res chain seq x y z
N LEU A 1 26.04 -36.51 26.37
CA LEU A 1 26.34 -35.06 26.34
C LEU A 1 26.13 -34.58 24.91
N PHE A 2 24.91 -34.18 24.57
CA PHE A 2 24.52 -33.78 23.20
C PHE A 2 24.46 -32.24 23.19
N VAL A 3 25.37 -31.61 22.46
CA VAL A 3 25.47 -30.14 22.34
C VAL A 3 24.45 -29.71 21.29
N MET A 4 23.27 -29.25 21.71
CA MET A 4 22.29 -28.65 20.80
C MET A 4 22.63 -27.18 20.56
N SER A 5 23.00 -26.91 19.31
CA SER A 5 23.08 -25.58 18.71
C SER A 5 21.74 -24.85 18.81
N ILE A 6 21.75 -23.62 19.33
CA ILE A 6 20.69 -22.66 19.08
C ILE A 6 21.23 -21.69 18.04
N ALA A 7 20.99 -22.00 16.77
CA ALA A 7 21.10 -21.04 15.69
C ALA A 7 20.00 -20.00 15.92
N THR A 8 20.37 -18.88 16.54
CA THR A 8 19.50 -17.70 16.57
C THR A 8 19.54 -17.10 15.17
N VAL A 9 18.60 -17.52 14.33
CA VAL A 9 18.32 -16.84 13.07
C VAL A 9 17.68 -15.50 13.44
N LEU A 10 18.49 -14.45 13.47
CA LEU A 10 18.00 -13.08 13.43
C LEU A 10 17.31 -12.91 12.08
N ALA A 11 15.99 -13.00 12.08
CA ALA A 11 15.16 -12.56 10.97
C ALA A 11 15.33 -11.05 10.85
N VAL A 12 16.33 -10.62 10.09
CA VAL A 12 16.40 -9.26 9.57
C VAL A 12 15.23 -9.13 8.59
N ALA A 13 14.15 -8.51 9.05
CA ALA A 13 13.12 -8.01 8.15
C ALA A 13 13.79 -7.06 7.15
N PRO A 14 13.51 -7.17 5.83
CA PRO A 14 14.08 -6.26 4.86
C PRO A 14 13.62 -4.84 5.23
N SER A 15 14.58 -4.00 5.61
CA SER A 15 14.35 -2.57 5.83
C SER A 15 13.92 -1.97 4.50
N GLN A 16 12.62 -1.69 4.39
CA GLN A 16 12.02 -1.13 3.19
C GLN A 16 12.48 0.31 3.05
N GLN A 17 13.46 0.54 2.18
CA GLN A 17 13.90 1.89 1.85
C GLN A 17 12.76 2.59 1.11
N LYS A 18 12.08 3.46 1.85
CA LYS A 18 11.11 4.42 1.34
C LYS A 18 11.82 5.29 0.30
N GLU A 19 11.66 4.98 -0.99
CA GLU A 19 12.19 5.83 -2.05
C GLU A 19 11.67 7.25 -1.85
N ALA A 20 12.58 8.19 -1.59
CA ALA A 20 12.22 9.58 -1.38
C ALA A 20 12.02 10.21 -2.75
N TYR A 21 10.77 10.34 -3.16
CA TYR A 21 10.43 11.15 -4.31
C TYR A 21 10.57 12.63 -3.94
N PRO A 22 11.02 13.48 -4.87
CA PRO A 22 11.26 14.89 -4.60
C PRO A 22 9.96 15.67 -4.28
N ASP A 23 8.80 15.04 -4.48
CA ASP A 23 7.47 15.58 -4.21
C ASP A 23 7.12 15.59 -2.70
N GLY A 24 7.89 14.91 -1.85
CA GLY A 24 7.63 14.83 -0.40
C GLY A 24 6.40 14.00 -0.04
N ILE A 25 5.80 13.28 -0.99
CA ILE A 25 4.62 12.45 -0.76
C ILE A 25 5.05 11.09 -0.23
N PRO A 26 4.52 10.63 0.92
CA PRO A 26 4.86 9.32 1.46
C PRO A 26 4.36 8.21 0.54
N ARG A 27 5.27 7.30 0.17
CA ARG A 27 4.94 6.07 -0.56
C ARG A 27 5.07 4.86 0.34
N ILE A 28 4.34 3.82 -0.02
CA ILE A 28 4.43 2.48 0.59
C ILE A 28 4.78 1.49 -0.51
N THR A 29 5.45 0.40 -0.16
CA THR A 29 5.74 -0.66 -1.13
C THR A 29 4.51 -1.53 -1.40
N ILE A 30 4.61 -2.38 -2.43
CA ILE A 30 3.56 -3.35 -2.78
C ILE A 30 3.36 -4.35 -1.63
N GLU A 31 4.45 -4.81 -1.00
CA GLU A 31 4.43 -5.74 0.12
C GLU A 31 3.76 -5.13 1.35
N GLU A 32 4.06 -3.86 1.67
CA GLU A 32 3.43 -3.13 2.78
C GLU A 32 1.94 -2.96 2.55
N LEU A 33 1.56 -2.53 1.33
CA LEU A 33 0.17 -2.38 0.95
C LEU A 33 -0.57 -3.71 1.10
N LYS A 34 -0.01 -4.80 0.56
CA LYS A 34 -0.60 -6.13 0.65
C LYS A 34 -0.75 -6.58 2.10
N ALA A 35 0.28 -6.42 2.93
CA ALA A 35 0.22 -6.79 4.34
C ALA A 35 -0.88 -6.02 5.09
N LYS A 36 -1.04 -4.72 4.81
CA LYS A 36 -2.11 -3.91 5.42
C LYS A 36 -3.51 -4.32 4.94
N MET A 37 -3.65 -4.66 3.66
CA MET A 37 -4.90 -5.17 3.09
C MET A 37 -5.28 -6.53 3.71
N ASP A 38 -4.32 -7.44 3.83
CA ASP A 38 -4.52 -8.77 4.41
C ASP A 38 -4.90 -8.70 5.90
N LYS A 39 -4.28 -7.78 6.65
CA LYS A 39 -4.60 -7.49 8.06
C LYS A 39 -5.88 -6.66 8.25
N LYS A 40 -6.51 -6.18 7.18
CA LYS A 40 -7.69 -5.31 7.21
C LYS A 40 -7.48 -4.03 8.06
N GLU A 41 -6.29 -3.43 7.99
CA GLU A 41 -5.91 -2.19 8.73
C GLU A 41 -6.59 -0.91 8.18
N GLY A 42 -7.80 -1.02 7.62
CA GLY A 42 -8.54 0.15 7.13
C GLY A 42 -7.85 0.87 5.96
N VAL A 43 -7.31 0.12 5.00
CA VAL A 43 -6.75 0.69 3.77
C VAL A 43 -7.79 0.68 2.65
N ILE A 44 -7.89 1.79 1.90
CA ILE A 44 -8.60 1.86 0.63
C ILE A 44 -7.61 2.17 -0.48
N VAL A 45 -7.66 1.38 -1.56
CA VAL A 45 -6.86 1.59 -2.75
C VAL A 45 -7.69 2.37 -3.76
N VAL A 46 -7.17 3.51 -4.21
CA VAL A 46 -7.80 4.37 -5.22
C VAL A 46 -6.94 4.33 -6.47
N ASP A 47 -7.44 3.74 -7.53
CA ASP A 47 -6.79 3.73 -8.83
C ASP A 47 -7.15 5.01 -9.57
N VAL A 48 -6.15 5.84 -9.90
CA VAL A 48 -6.36 7.14 -10.53
C VAL A 48 -6.13 7.14 -12.04
N ARG A 49 -5.92 5.96 -12.62
CA ARG A 49 -5.68 5.79 -14.06
C ARG A 49 -6.97 6.01 -14.85
N GLY A 50 -6.89 6.62 -16.02
CA GLY A 50 -8.05 6.79 -16.91
C GLY A 50 -8.49 5.50 -17.61
N HIS A 51 -7.57 4.57 -17.83
CA HIS A 51 -7.83 3.28 -18.48
C HIS A 51 -7.16 2.18 -17.66
N ALA A 52 -7.94 1.45 -16.86
CA ALA A 52 -7.46 0.30 -16.11
C ALA A 52 -8.04 -0.97 -16.73
N GLY A 53 -7.21 -1.74 -17.44
CA GLY A 53 -7.61 -3.07 -17.94
C GLY A 53 -7.89 -4.05 -16.80
N THR A 54 -7.11 -3.94 -15.72
CA THR A 54 -7.27 -4.74 -14.49
C THR A 54 -7.07 -3.85 -13.28
N LEU A 55 -7.97 -3.98 -12.31
CA LEU A 55 -7.93 -3.31 -11.02
C LEU A 55 -7.40 -4.24 -9.93
N ILE A 56 -6.71 -3.68 -8.94
CA ILE A 56 -6.41 -4.39 -7.70
C ILE A 56 -7.73 -4.78 -7.03
N LYS A 57 -7.84 -6.00 -6.50
CA LYS A 57 -9.07 -6.47 -5.88
C LYS A 57 -9.45 -5.57 -4.69
N GLY A 58 -10.67 -5.02 -4.73
CA GLY A 58 -11.17 -4.09 -3.71
C GLY A 58 -10.72 -2.64 -3.91
N ALA A 59 -9.97 -2.32 -4.97
CA ALA A 59 -9.68 -0.95 -5.35
C ALA A 59 -10.91 -0.28 -5.98
N VAL A 60 -10.99 1.03 -5.80
CA VAL A 60 -11.97 1.88 -6.47
C VAL A 60 -11.28 2.64 -7.61
N LEU A 61 -11.90 2.66 -8.78
CA LEU A 61 -11.41 3.44 -9.93
C LEU A 61 -12.00 4.84 -9.86
N ILE A 62 -11.15 5.85 -9.63
CA ILE A 62 -11.51 7.26 -9.66
C ILE A 62 -10.42 7.99 -10.45
N PRO A 63 -10.61 8.21 -11.76
CA PRO A 63 -9.62 8.90 -12.59
C PRO A 63 -9.22 10.24 -11.95
N VAL A 64 -7.96 10.63 -12.11
CA VAL A 64 -7.42 11.85 -11.47
C VAL A 64 -8.28 13.11 -11.71
N ALA A 65 -8.85 13.24 -12.92
CA ALA A 65 -9.72 14.36 -13.29
C ALA A 65 -11.08 14.39 -12.55
N GLU A 66 -11.45 13.29 -11.91
CA GLU A 66 -12.70 13.14 -11.17
C GLU A 66 -12.51 13.04 -9.66
N ILE A 67 -11.27 13.02 -9.16
CA ILE A 67 -10.94 12.90 -7.73
C ILE A 67 -11.65 13.99 -6.93
N GLU A 68 -11.52 15.25 -7.32
CA GLU A 68 -12.07 16.40 -6.58
C GLU A 68 -13.58 16.30 -6.38
N LYS A 69 -14.31 15.81 -7.39
CA LYS A 69 -15.77 15.63 -7.34
C LYS A 69 -16.18 14.44 -6.47
N ASN A 70 -15.29 13.47 -6.30
CA ASN A 70 -15.56 12.23 -5.57
C ASN A 70 -14.92 12.19 -4.18
N LEU A 71 -14.23 13.25 -3.73
CA LEU A 71 -13.64 13.35 -2.39
C LEU A 71 -14.63 13.02 -1.26
N ASN A 72 -15.89 13.43 -1.43
CA ASN A 72 -16.96 13.19 -0.46
C ASN A 72 -17.33 11.71 -0.31
N LYS A 73 -16.99 10.87 -1.29
CA LYS A 73 -17.25 9.42 -1.29
C LYS A 73 -16.10 8.63 -0.66
N LEU A 74 -14.95 9.26 -0.44
CA LEU A 74 -13.79 8.60 0.14
C LEU A 74 -13.90 8.58 1.67
N PRO A 75 -13.67 7.41 2.31
CA PRO A 75 -13.69 7.31 3.76
C PRO A 75 -12.54 8.12 4.36
N LYS A 76 -12.86 9.06 5.26
CA LYS A 76 -11.89 9.96 5.91
C LYS A 76 -11.18 9.30 7.10
N ASP A 77 -11.73 8.19 7.59
CA ASP A 77 -11.23 7.38 8.70
C ASP A 77 -10.22 6.31 8.26
N LYS A 78 -9.94 6.20 6.96
CA LYS A 78 -9.12 5.15 6.36
C LYS A 78 -7.87 5.71 5.70
N LEU A 79 -6.83 4.89 5.64
CA LEU A 79 -5.64 5.20 4.86
C LEU A 79 -5.98 5.07 3.36
N ILE A 80 -5.89 6.18 2.64
CA ILE A 80 -6.08 6.23 1.19
C ILE A 80 -4.73 6.03 0.51
N VAL A 81 -4.63 4.99 -0.33
CA VAL A 81 -3.43 4.70 -1.13
C VAL A 81 -3.80 4.86 -2.60
N THR A 82 -3.19 5.84 -3.27
CA THR A 82 -3.41 6.08 -4.69
C THR A 82 -2.46 5.26 -5.55
N VAL A 83 -2.98 4.65 -6.62
CA VAL A 83 -2.21 3.89 -7.60
C VAL A 83 -2.29 4.59 -8.95
N CYS A 84 -1.13 4.90 -9.51
CA CYS A 84 -0.95 5.46 -10.86
C CYS A 84 0.01 4.59 -11.68
N ALA A 85 0.13 4.88 -12.98
CA ALA A 85 1.11 4.26 -13.88
C ALA A 85 2.45 5.01 -13.82
#